data_AF-A0A9C8WGB8-F1
#
_entry.id   AF-A0A9C8WGB8-F1
#
_cell.length_a   1.000
_cell.length_b   1.000
_cell.length_c   1.000
_cell.angle_alpha   90.00
_cell.angle_beta   90.00
_cell.angle_gamma   90.00
#
_symmetry.space_group_name_H-M   'P 1'
#
loop_
_entity.id
_entity.type
_entity.pdbx_description
1 polymer ?
#
loop_
_entity_poly.entity_id
_entity_poly.type
_entity_poly.pdbx_seq_one_letter_code
_entity_poly.pdbx_strand_id
1 'polypeptide(L)'
;MKRIAFLTTLALVLVLTACGGSKSLTVQNVWARPGVGGQNSAVYFVIDNPGGQADNLLDASSDIADAVELHKSEMGDNGEMKMIHQEKIPVPAKGQVEFKPGGFHVMLIGLKRDLNPGDTFQVTLHFEKAGDITLDVPVKQP
;
A
#
# COMPACT_ATOMS: atom_id res chain seq x y z
N MET A 1 -26.31 42.11 59.50
CA MET A 1 -26.14 40.66 59.30
C MET A 1 -26.80 40.26 57.98
N LYS A 2 -26.07 39.55 57.09
CA LYS A 2 -26.52 38.82 55.87
C LYS A 2 -26.79 39.72 54.64
N ARG A 3 -26.27 39.51 53.43
CA ARG A 3 -25.42 38.49 52.74
C ARG A 3 -24.79 39.18 51.51
N ILE A 4 -23.46 39.34 51.45
CA ILE A 4 -22.51 38.64 50.56
C ILE A 4 -22.93 38.57 49.07
N ALA A 5 -22.24 39.40 48.27
CA ALA A 5 -22.13 39.36 46.82
C ALA A 5 -21.37 38.11 46.34
N PHE A 6 -21.56 37.68 45.09
CA PHE A 6 -20.46 37.30 44.19
C PHE A 6 -20.99 37.08 42.76
N LEU A 7 -20.45 37.87 41.82
CA LEU A 7 -20.51 37.66 40.37
C LEU A 7 -19.72 36.40 40.02
N THR A 8 -20.25 35.56 39.12
CA THR A 8 -19.44 34.68 38.28
C THR A 8 -20.05 34.54 36.88
N THR A 9 -19.45 35.25 35.94
CA THR A 9 -19.66 35.15 34.50
C THR A 9 -19.05 33.83 34.02
N LEU A 10 -19.89 32.90 33.55
CA LEU A 10 -19.46 31.60 33.03
C LEU A 10 -19.03 31.74 31.56
N ALA A 11 -17.72 31.73 31.31
CA ALA A 11 -17.14 31.75 29.96
C ALA A 11 -17.37 30.40 29.27
N LEU A 12 -18.05 30.43 28.13
CA LEU A 12 -18.31 29.28 27.27
C LEU A 12 -17.06 28.98 26.43
N VAL A 13 -16.27 27.97 26.83
CA VAL A 13 -15.14 27.48 26.03
C VAL A 13 -15.69 26.61 24.89
N LEU A 14 -15.65 27.15 23.67
CA LEU A 14 -15.89 26.37 22.45
C LEU A 14 -14.66 25.48 22.21
N VAL A 15 -14.75 24.22 22.61
CA VAL A 15 -13.77 23.20 22.20
C VAL A 15 -14.09 22.82 20.76
N LEU A 16 -13.38 23.44 19.81
CA LEU A 16 -13.34 23.00 18.42
C LEU A 16 -12.58 21.68 18.37
N THR A 17 -13.27 20.59 18.62
CA THR A 17 -12.77 19.24 18.30
C THR A 17 -12.74 19.13 16.78
N ALA A 18 -11.61 19.53 16.19
CA ALA A 18 -11.33 19.25 14.80
C ALA A 18 -11.16 17.73 14.65
N CYS A 19 -12.26 17.03 14.32
CA CYS A 19 -12.20 15.70 13.74
C CYS A 19 -11.55 15.80 12.35
N GLY A 20 -10.24 15.98 12.32
CA GLY A 20 -9.42 15.71 11.15
C GLY A 20 -9.35 14.20 11.00
N GLY A 21 -10.38 13.59 10.41
CA GLY A 21 -10.34 12.18 10.02
C GLY A 21 -9.14 11.98 9.12
N SER A 22 -8.12 11.30 9.61
CA SER A 22 -6.97 10.87 8.81
C SER A 22 -7.53 10.05 7.65
N LYS A 23 -7.51 10.61 6.42
CA LYS A 23 -7.89 9.81 5.25
C LYS A 23 -6.85 8.70 5.13
N SER A 24 -7.29 7.46 5.19
CA SER A 24 -6.45 6.27 5.13
C SER A 24 -5.92 6.05 3.71
N LEU A 25 -4.79 5.34 3.61
CA LEU A 25 -4.31 4.82 2.33
C LEU A 25 -5.39 3.96 1.67
N THR A 26 -5.48 4.03 0.35
CA THR A 26 -6.33 3.13 -0.43
C THR A 26 -5.51 2.49 -1.53
N VAL A 27 -5.85 1.25 -1.88
CA VAL A 27 -5.20 0.50 -2.95
C VAL A 27 -6.25 0.11 -3.97
N GLN A 28 -6.00 0.42 -5.23
CA GLN A 28 -6.95 0.22 -6.33
C GLN A 28 -6.26 -0.37 -7.56
N ASN A 29 -7.07 -0.78 -8.54
CA ASN A 29 -6.59 -1.40 -9.78
C ASN A 29 -5.68 -2.62 -9.54
N VAL A 30 -6.01 -3.42 -8.52
CA VAL A 30 -5.22 -4.59 -8.13
C VAL A 30 -5.38 -5.70 -9.16
N TRP A 31 -4.25 -6.27 -9.61
CA TRP A 31 -4.22 -7.49 -10.43
C TRP A 31 -2.84 -8.16 -10.41
N ALA A 32 -2.80 -9.44 -10.75
CA ALA A 32 -1.58 -10.20 -10.96
C ALA A 32 -1.48 -10.75 -12.37
N ARG A 33 -0.24 -10.89 -12.87
CA ARG A 33 0.04 -11.59 -14.11
C ARG A 33 -0.17 -13.11 -13.94
N PRO A 34 -0.65 -13.83 -14.96
CA PRO A 34 -0.68 -15.28 -14.92
C PRO A 34 0.74 -15.85 -14.83
N GLY A 35 0.87 -17.03 -14.23
CA GLY A 35 2.15 -17.68 -13.98
C GLY A 35 2.00 -19.17 -13.77
N VAL A 36 3.10 -19.91 -13.98
CA VAL A 36 3.17 -21.36 -13.79
C VAL A 36 3.88 -21.64 -12.47
N GLY A 37 3.45 -22.68 -11.75
CA GLY A 37 4.12 -23.15 -10.55
C GLY A 37 5.62 -23.37 -10.76
N GLY A 38 6.42 -22.97 -9.77
CA GLY A 38 7.87 -22.95 -9.80
C GLY A 38 8.49 -21.75 -10.51
N GLN A 39 7.70 -20.93 -11.22
CA GLN A 39 8.18 -19.70 -11.86
C GLN A 39 7.83 -18.46 -11.04
N ASN A 40 8.25 -17.30 -11.54
CA ASN A 40 7.93 -16.01 -10.91
C ASN A 40 6.73 -15.34 -11.58
N SER A 41 6.02 -14.52 -10.82
CA SER A 41 4.99 -13.62 -11.35
C SER A 41 5.06 -12.25 -10.65
N ALA A 42 4.17 -11.33 -11.01
CA ALA A 42 4.15 -9.98 -10.47
C ALA A 42 2.71 -9.52 -10.19
N VAL A 43 2.58 -8.71 -9.13
CA VAL A 43 1.34 -8.03 -8.74
C VAL A 43 1.49 -6.52 -8.94
N TYR A 44 0.42 -5.92 -9.45
CA TYR A 44 0.32 -4.53 -9.85
C TYR A 44 -0.92 -3.91 -9.21
N PHE A 45 -0.84 -2.63 -8.89
CA PHE A 45 -1.89 -1.84 -8.24
C PHE A 45 -1.49 -0.37 -8.18
N VAL A 46 -2.37 0.46 -7.66
CA VAL A 46 -2.12 1.88 -7.41
C VAL A 46 -2.41 2.17 -5.94
N ILE A 47 -1.43 2.74 -5.22
CA ILE A 47 -1.61 3.22 -3.85
C ILE A 47 -1.94 4.71 -3.91
N ASP A 48 -3.10 5.10 -3.39
CA ASP A 48 -3.49 6.50 -3.18
C ASP A 48 -3.35 6.87 -1.71
N ASN A 49 -2.62 7.95 -1.44
CA ASN A 49 -2.48 8.54 -0.11
C ASN A 49 -3.11 9.93 -0.09
N PRO A 50 -4.42 10.02 0.20
CA PRO A 50 -5.10 11.31 0.32
C PRO A 50 -4.80 12.03 1.64
N GLY A 51 -4.07 11.37 2.56
CA GLY A 51 -3.70 11.87 3.87
C GLY A 51 -2.62 12.95 3.83
N GLY A 52 -2.49 13.70 4.92
CA GLY A 52 -1.48 14.76 5.07
C GLY A 52 -0.09 14.26 5.49
N GLN A 53 0.10 12.95 5.66
CA GLN A 53 1.35 12.35 6.13
C GLN A 53 1.85 11.33 5.11
N ALA A 54 3.15 11.36 4.82
CA ALA A 54 3.79 10.37 3.97
C ALA A 54 3.97 9.05 4.74
N ASP A 55 4.00 7.93 4.00
CA ASP A 55 4.21 6.58 4.49
C ASP A 55 5.30 5.88 3.66
N ASN A 56 5.74 4.69 4.08
CA ASN A 56 6.61 3.82 3.31
C ASN A 56 5.97 2.43 3.24
N LEU A 57 5.89 1.86 2.05
CA LEU A 57 5.67 0.43 1.89
C LEU A 57 7.01 -0.27 2.16
N LEU A 58 7.07 -1.08 3.21
CA LEU A 58 8.29 -1.73 3.66
C LEU A 58 8.42 -3.14 3.07
N ASP A 59 7.32 -3.87 2.97
CA ASP A 59 7.33 -5.26 2.52
C ASP A 59 5.97 -5.70 1.97
N ALA A 60 5.92 -6.90 1.38
CA ALA A 60 4.70 -7.58 1.01
C ALA A 60 4.82 -9.09 1.27
N SER A 61 3.71 -9.75 1.60
CA SER A 61 3.68 -11.18 1.88
C SER A 61 2.49 -11.89 1.22
N SER A 62 2.68 -13.17 0.90
CA SER A 62 1.63 -14.05 0.37
C SER A 62 2.02 -15.50 0.58
N ASP A 63 1.03 -16.39 0.75
CA ASP A 63 1.25 -17.82 0.93
C ASP A 63 1.50 -18.57 -0.38
N ILE A 64 1.14 -17.98 -1.53
CA ILE A 64 1.21 -18.60 -2.86
C ILE A 64 2.62 -18.61 -3.50
N ALA A 65 3.61 -17.99 -2.88
CA ALA A 65 4.99 -17.92 -3.37
C ALA A 65 5.99 -18.27 -2.27
N ASP A 66 7.19 -18.70 -2.65
CA ASP A 66 8.29 -18.99 -1.72
C ASP A 66 8.88 -17.72 -1.11
N ALA A 67 8.93 -16.64 -1.90
CA ALA A 67 9.27 -15.31 -1.44
C ALA A 67 8.43 -14.24 -2.15
N VAL A 68 8.24 -13.11 -1.49
CA VAL A 68 7.55 -11.94 -2.02
C VAL A 68 8.44 -10.73 -1.78
N GLU A 69 8.67 -9.92 -2.80
CA GLU A 69 9.62 -8.81 -2.74
C GLU A 69 9.11 -7.57 -3.47
N LEU A 70 9.55 -6.38 -3.06
CA LEU A 70 9.27 -5.12 -3.74
C LEU A 70 10.35 -4.84 -4.78
N HIS A 71 9.98 -4.68 -6.04
CA HIS A 71 10.93 -4.50 -7.15
C HIS A 71 10.60 -3.27 -7.97
N LYS A 72 11.63 -2.71 -8.63
CA LYS A 72 11.50 -1.70 -9.67
C LYS A 72 12.17 -2.19 -10.94
N SER A 73 11.44 -2.18 -12.04
CA SER A 73 12.02 -2.42 -13.36
C SER A 73 12.80 -1.20 -13.81
N GLU A 74 14.06 -1.39 -14.18
CA GLU A 74 14.92 -0.35 -14.75
C GLU A 74 15.69 -0.89 -15.96
N MET A 75 15.96 -0.03 -16.93
CA MET A 75 16.77 -0.41 -18.09
C MET A 75 18.24 -0.33 -17.70
N GLY A 76 18.93 -1.46 -17.78
CA GLY A 76 20.37 -1.54 -17.57
C GLY A 76 21.17 -0.97 -18.74
N ASP A 77 22.46 -0.78 -18.52
CA ASP A 77 23.39 -0.11 -19.45
C ASP A 77 23.45 -0.74 -20.85
N ASN A 78 23.12 -2.04 -20.95
CA ASN A 78 23.13 -2.81 -22.20
C ASN A 78 21.75 -2.90 -22.87
N GLY A 79 20.75 -2.15 -22.40
CA GLY A 79 19.36 -2.19 -22.90
C GLY A 79 18.52 -3.35 -22.37
N GLU A 80 19.05 -4.14 -21.42
CA GLU A 80 18.31 -5.20 -20.74
C GLU A 80 17.43 -4.65 -19.62
N MET A 81 16.24 -5.20 -19.42
CA MET A 81 15.40 -4.84 -18.28
C MET A 81 15.86 -5.60 -17.04
N LYS A 82 16.25 -4.87 -15.99
CA LYS A 82 16.61 -5.40 -14.68
C LYS A 82 15.48 -5.18 -13.70
N MET A 83 15.25 -6.15 -12.82
CA MET A 83 14.34 -6.03 -11.69
C MET A 83 15.18 -5.80 -10.44
N ILE A 84 15.10 -4.59 -9.87
CA ILE A 84 15.93 -4.16 -8.76
C ILE A 84 15.08 -4.20 -7.49
N HIS A 85 15.49 -5.03 -6.53
CA HIS A 85 14.88 -5.09 -5.21
C HIS A 85 14.89 -3.71 -4.52
N GLN A 86 13.81 -3.37 -3.85
CA GLN A 86 13.62 -2.12 -3.12
C GLN A 86 13.40 -2.44 -1.64
N GLU A 87 14.28 -1.94 -0.77
CA GLU A 87 14.12 -2.10 0.69
C GLU A 87 12.87 -1.40 1.23
N LYS A 88 12.40 -0.37 0.52
CA LYS A 88 11.14 0.33 0.77
C LYS A 88 10.72 1.16 -0.43
N ILE A 89 9.42 1.45 -0.53
CA ILE A 89 8.86 2.34 -1.54
C ILE A 89 8.13 3.50 -0.84
N PRO A 90 8.60 4.75 -1.02
CA PRO A 90 7.96 5.93 -0.42
C PRO A 90 6.58 6.20 -1.01
N VAL A 91 5.59 6.45 -0.14
CA VAL A 91 4.23 6.86 -0.51
C VAL A 91 4.01 8.30 -0.03
N PRO A 92 4.10 9.31 -0.93
CA PRO A 92 4.04 10.71 -0.53
C PRO A 92 2.66 11.10 0.02
N ALA A 93 2.64 12.05 0.95
CA ALA A 93 1.40 12.68 1.42
C ALA A 93 0.67 13.35 0.25
N LYS A 94 -0.67 13.26 0.22
CA LYS A 94 -1.52 13.83 -0.84
C LYS A 94 -1.06 13.41 -2.24
N GLY A 95 -0.61 12.16 -2.38
CA GLY A 95 0.03 11.67 -3.60
C GLY A 95 -0.29 10.20 -3.86
N GLN A 96 0.38 9.66 -4.88
CA GLN A 96 0.09 8.34 -5.41
C GLN A 96 1.39 7.63 -5.83
N VAL A 97 1.39 6.31 -5.73
CA VAL A 97 2.45 5.44 -6.26
C VAL A 97 1.81 4.36 -7.12
N GLU A 98 2.33 4.19 -8.34
CA GLU A 98 1.82 3.22 -9.30
C GLU A 98 2.77 2.03 -9.43
N PHE A 99 2.21 0.83 -9.23
CA PHE A 99 2.85 -0.45 -9.49
C PHE A 99 2.32 -0.99 -10.81
N LYS A 100 3.16 -1.00 -11.84
CA LYS A 100 2.79 -1.33 -13.23
C LYS A 100 3.91 -2.06 -13.96
N PRO A 101 3.60 -2.76 -15.08
CA PRO A 101 4.63 -3.35 -15.94
C PRO A 101 5.68 -2.30 -16.35
N GLY A 102 6.96 -2.63 -16.18
CA GLY A 102 8.07 -1.72 -16.47
C GLY A 102 8.32 -0.64 -15.42
N GLY A 103 7.63 -0.67 -14.28
CA GLY A 103 7.85 0.20 -13.13
C GLY A 103 7.97 -0.59 -11.82
N PHE A 104 7.40 -0.05 -10.74
CA PHE A 104 7.29 -0.80 -9.49
C PHE A 104 6.37 -2.00 -9.63
N HIS A 105 6.67 -3.08 -8.93
CA HIS A 105 5.82 -4.28 -8.85
C HIS A 105 6.15 -5.08 -7.59
N VAL A 106 5.18 -5.84 -7.10
CA VAL A 106 5.43 -6.86 -6.08
C VAL A 106 5.77 -8.16 -6.82
N MET A 107 7.00 -8.62 -6.66
CA MET A 107 7.52 -9.82 -7.28
C MET A 107 7.16 -11.04 -6.45
N LEU A 108 6.53 -12.04 -7.06
CA LEU A 108 6.21 -13.33 -6.49
C LEU A 108 7.28 -14.32 -6.98
N ILE A 109 8.14 -14.80 -6.09
CA ILE A 109 9.26 -15.68 -6.43
C ILE A 109 8.91 -17.12 -6.07
N GLY A 110 9.06 -18.04 -7.01
CA GLY A 110 8.77 -19.46 -6.79
C GLY A 110 7.31 -19.71 -6.46
N LEU A 111 6.42 -19.54 -7.44
CA LEU A 111 4.99 -19.81 -7.28
C LEU A 111 4.75 -21.25 -6.80
N LYS A 112 3.97 -21.44 -5.74
CA LYS A 112 3.65 -22.77 -5.20
C LYS A 112 2.53 -23.49 -5.98
N ARG A 113 1.85 -22.77 -6.86
CA ARG A 113 0.79 -23.26 -7.74
C ARG A 113 0.69 -22.39 -9.00
N ASP A 114 -0.01 -22.90 -10.01
CA ASP A 114 -0.37 -22.09 -11.17
C ASP A 114 -1.30 -20.93 -10.77
N LEU A 115 -1.12 -19.80 -11.46
CA LEU A 115 -1.98 -18.63 -11.42
C LEU A 115 -2.66 -18.47 -12.78
N ASN A 116 -3.92 -18.87 -12.87
CA ASN A 116 -4.71 -18.83 -14.09
C ASN A 116 -5.62 -17.60 -14.12
N PRO A 117 -5.93 -17.02 -15.30
CA PRO A 117 -6.91 -15.94 -15.40
C PRO A 117 -8.24 -16.32 -14.75
N GLY A 118 -8.76 -15.42 -13.89
CA GLY A 118 -9.97 -15.67 -13.10
C GLY A 118 -9.70 -16.19 -11.69
N ASP A 119 -8.49 -16.65 -11.38
CA ASP A 119 -8.08 -16.95 -10.01
C ASP A 119 -8.00 -15.66 -9.16
N THR A 120 -8.13 -15.83 -7.85
CA THR A 120 -7.87 -14.77 -6.86
C THR A 120 -7.00 -15.35 -5.73
N PHE A 121 -6.13 -14.52 -5.16
CA PHE A 121 -5.34 -14.85 -3.97
C PHE A 121 -5.09 -13.59 -3.13
N GLN A 122 -4.55 -13.74 -1.93
CA GLN A 122 -4.29 -12.61 -1.04
C GLN A 122 -2.82 -12.20 -1.04
N VAL A 123 -2.59 -10.88 -1.03
CA VAL A 123 -1.29 -10.27 -0.74
C VAL A 123 -1.48 -9.29 0.39
N THR A 124 -0.64 -9.35 1.41
CA THR A 124 -0.62 -8.34 2.48
C THR A 124 0.53 -7.39 2.23
N LEU A 125 0.23 -6.09 2.19
CA LEU A 125 1.20 -5.01 2.12
C LEU A 125 1.51 -4.49 3.53
N HIS A 126 2.78 -4.35 3.86
CA HIS A 126 3.26 -3.93 5.18
C HIS A 126 3.76 -2.48 5.12
N PHE A 127 2.96 -1.54 5.64
CA PHE A 127 3.31 -0.13 5.69
C PHE A 127 3.92 0.27 7.03
N GLU A 128 4.82 1.25 7.00
CA GLU A 128 5.48 1.77 8.21
C GLU A 128 4.49 2.40 9.20
N LYS A 129 3.49 3.15 8.71
CA LYS A 129 2.54 3.88 9.56
C LYS A 129 1.11 3.38 9.45
N ALA A 130 0.64 3.07 8.25
CA ALA A 130 -0.71 2.56 8.04
C ALA A 130 -0.88 1.11 8.55
N GLY A 131 0.22 0.39 8.80
CA GLY A 131 0.20 -1.02 9.18
C GLY A 131 -0.10 -1.92 7.98
N ASP A 132 -0.79 -3.03 8.24
CA ASP A 132 -1.02 -4.05 7.23
C ASP A 132 -2.29 -3.80 6.41
N ILE A 133 -2.18 -3.90 5.09
CA ILE A 133 -3.31 -3.82 4.16
C ILE A 133 -3.33 -5.10 3.31
N THR A 134 -4.31 -5.96 3.54
CA THR A 134 -4.52 -7.17 2.73
C THR A 134 -5.37 -6.85 1.51
N LEU A 135 -4.92 -7.35 0.35
CA LEU A 135 -5.54 -7.18 -0.95
C LEU A 135 -6.02 -8.52 -1.49
N ASP A 136 -7.23 -8.54 -2.02
CA ASP A 136 -7.66 -9.60 -2.93
C ASP A 136 -7.11 -9.29 -4.33
N VAL A 137 -6.26 -10.17 -4.83
CA VAL A 137 -5.51 -10.00 -6.08
C VAL A 137 -6.10 -10.90 -7.17
N PRO A 138 -6.89 -10.35 -8.10
CA PRO A 138 -7.38 -11.13 -9.23
C PRO A 138 -6.29 -11.33 -10.28
N VAL A 139 -6.18 -12.54 -10.82
CA VAL A 139 -5.27 -12.86 -11.94
C VAL A 139 -5.94 -12.47 -13.25
N LYS A 140 -5.29 -11.63 -14.04
CA LYS A 140 -5.83 -11.09 -15.31
C LYS A 140 -4.77 -11.15 -16.41
N GLN A 141 -5.21 -11.32 -17.65
CA GLN A 141 -4.32 -11.10 -18.80
C GLN A 141 -3.99 -9.59 -18.91
N PRO A 142 -2.72 -9.22 -19.17
CA PRO A 142 -2.32 -7.84 -19.43
C PRO A 142 -3.01 -7.23 -20.65
#